data_AF-A0A956JWM4-F1
#
_entry.id   AF-A0A956JWM4-F1
#
_cell.length_a   1.000
_cell.length_b   1.000
_cell.length_c   1.000
_cell.angle_alpha   90.00
_cell.angle_beta   90.00
_cell.angle_gamma   90.00
#
_symmetry.space_group_name_H-M   'P 1'
#
loop_
_entity.id
_entity.type
_entity.pdbx_description
1 polymer ?
#
loop_
_entity_poly.entity_id
_entity_poly.type
_entity_poly.pdbx_seq_one_letter_code
_entity_poly.pdbx_strand_id
1 'polypeptide(L)'
;MAIPLRNVYYLLCYAWDHLEARELVATDAAHLLGDRAENLVAHVLCQGVQRLARQGLDHGYVGHEVELAGVRGKLLVGDTVKKCLLPAGRTACLVDELTVDVPHNRVLKAAMRRLTSLATVDLILRARLRRQLEYFARVSDVALDAAAFRPVQLHRNIARYGFLLDVCRLLLRSLVPDPSTGEQKFHAFTASDQAMGSLFEDFLFHFFRREQDVLEVSRTKIG
;
A
#
# COMPACT_ATOMS: atom_id res chain seq x y z
N MET A 1 4.51 5.56 30.55
CA MET A 1 3.22 6.15 30.11
C MET A 1 3.09 5.86 28.63
N ALA A 2 2.09 5.07 28.19
CA ALA A 2 1.95 4.70 26.79
C ALA A 2 1.37 5.86 25.97
N ILE A 3 1.95 6.14 24.79
CA ILE A 3 1.49 7.21 23.90
C ILE A 3 0.19 6.73 23.22
N PRO A 4 -0.89 7.53 23.22
CA PRO A 4 -2.12 7.16 22.52
C PRO A 4 -1.88 6.91 21.03
N LEU A 5 -2.42 5.82 20.48
CA LEU A 5 -2.24 5.47 19.06
C LEU A 5 -2.74 6.55 18.09
N ARG A 6 -3.72 7.35 18.52
CA ARG A 6 -4.17 8.53 17.77
C ARG A 6 -3.04 9.55 17.59
N ASN A 7 -2.21 9.77 18.60
CA ASN A 7 -1.07 10.70 18.50
C ASN A 7 0.00 10.12 17.58
N VAL A 8 0.28 8.82 17.71
CA VAL A 8 1.20 8.10 16.81
C VAL A 8 0.74 8.22 15.35
N TYR A 9 -0.55 8.16 15.08
CA TYR A 9 -1.09 8.41 13.75
C TYR A 9 -0.78 9.82 13.23
N TYR A 10 -0.99 10.85 14.06
CA TYR A 10 -0.65 12.21 13.67
C TYR A 10 0.85 12.38 13.38
N LEU A 11 1.72 11.73 14.18
CA LEU A 11 3.17 11.70 13.90
C LEU A 11 3.44 11.09 12.52
N LEU A 12 2.82 9.96 12.18
CA LEU A 12 2.97 9.31 10.88
C LEU A 12 2.50 10.20 9.71
N CYS A 13 1.37 10.90 9.87
CA CYS A 13 0.88 11.82 8.84
C CYS A 13 1.88 12.95 8.53
N TYR A 14 2.56 13.47 9.55
CA TYR A 14 3.60 14.49 9.37
C TYR A 14 4.90 13.89 8.84
N ALA A 15 5.37 12.78 9.43
CA ALA A 15 6.63 12.13 9.08
C ALA A 15 6.68 11.68 7.61
N TRP A 16 5.53 11.34 7.03
CA TRP A 16 5.39 10.97 5.62
C TRP A 16 4.84 12.09 4.73
N ASP A 17 4.77 13.33 5.23
CA ASP A 17 4.32 14.51 4.49
C ASP A 17 2.90 14.40 3.88
N HIS A 18 2.02 13.63 4.54
CA HIS A 18 0.66 13.30 4.11
C HIS A 18 -0.41 13.89 5.05
N LEU A 19 -0.39 15.21 5.19
CA LEU A 19 -1.24 15.96 6.12
C LEU A 19 -2.74 15.82 5.86
N GLU A 20 -3.14 15.72 4.59
CA GLU A 20 -4.52 15.54 4.16
C GLU A 20 -5.11 14.21 4.66
N ALA A 21 -4.25 13.24 4.99
CA ALA A 21 -4.68 11.96 5.53
C ALA A 21 -5.12 12.05 7.00
N ARG A 22 -4.90 13.17 7.70
CA ARG A 22 -5.34 13.36 9.10
C ARG A 22 -6.84 13.10 9.30
N GLU A 23 -7.64 13.43 8.29
CA GLU A 23 -9.09 13.24 8.30
C GLU A 23 -9.51 11.76 8.38
N LEU A 24 -8.63 10.82 7.98
CA LEU A 24 -8.95 9.39 8.00
C LEU A 24 -9.10 8.84 9.44
N VAL A 25 -8.58 9.51 10.46
CA VAL A 25 -8.69 9.12 11.88
C VAL A 25 -9.43 10.19 12.69
N ALA A 26 -10.09 11.14 12.03
CA ALA A 26 -10.64 12.32 12.69
C ALA A 26 -11.89 12.08 13.55
N THR A 27 -12.50 10.89 13.55
CA THR A 27 -13.80 10.71 14.25
C THR A 27 -13.96 9.30 14.87
N ASP A 28 -14.29 9.28 16.16
CA ASP A 28 -14.91 8.20 16.97
C ASP A 28 -14.30 6.79 17.00
N ALA A 29 -13.18 6.53 16.33
CA ALA A 29 -12.58 5.20 16.28
C ALA A 29 -11.76 4.79 17.51
N ALA A 30 -11.69 5.63 18.56
CA ALA A 30 -10.87 5.34 19.75
C ALA A 30 -11.19 3.97 20.37
N HIS A 31 -12.47 3.58 20.39
CA HIS A 31 -12.92 2.27 20.87
C HIS A 31 -12.46 1.09 19.99
N LEU A 32 -12.27 1.31 18.68
CA LEU A 32 -11.80 0.30 17.73
C LEU A 32 -10.27 0.14 17.75
N LEU A 33 -9.56 1.22 18.06
CA LEU A 33 -8.10 1.22 18.11
C LEU A 33 -7.60 0.48 19.35
N GLY A 34 -8.17 0.80 20.53
CA GLY A 34 -7.63 0.35 21.80
C GLY A 34 -6.13 0.68 21.90
N ASP A 35 -5.35 -0.26 22.44
CA ASP A 35 -3.88 -0.15 22.55
C ASP A 35 -3.13 -0.97 21.48
N ARG A 36 -3.83 -1.48 20.46
CA ARG A 36 -3.26 -2.39 19.43
C ARG A 36 -2.89 -1.64 18.16
N ALA A 37 -1.60 -1.56 17.87
CA ALA A 37 -1.09 -0.83 16.70
C ALA A 37 -1.56 -1.43 15.37
N GLU A 38 -1.84 -2.74 15.30
CA GLU A 38 -2.44 -3.38 14.12
C GLU A 38 -3.85 -2.85 13.81
N ASN A 39 -4.63 -2.46 14.84
CA ASN A 39 -5.95 -1.87 14.66
C ASN A 39 -5.84 -0.48 14.03
N LEU A 40 -4.79 0.27 14.36
CA LEU A 40 -4.52 1.55 13.71
C LEU A 40 -4.26 1.37 12.21
N VAL A 41 -3.35 0.46 11.85
CA VAL A 41 -3.06 0.15 10.44
C VAL A 41 -4.33 -0.32 9.71
N ALA A 42 -5.10 -1.22 10.32
CA ALA A 42 -6.35 -1.71 9.75
C ALA A 42 -7.40 -0.61 9.58
N HIS A 43 -7.54 0.28 10.57
CA HIS A 43 -8.48 1.39 10.50
C HIS A 43 -8.12 2.37 9.40
N VAL A 44 -6.84 2.75 9.30
CA VAL A 44 -6.35 3.68 8.28
C VAL A 44 -6.53 3.07 6.89
N LEU A 45 -6.20 1.80 6.70
CA LEU A 45 -6.45 1.12 5.43
C LEU A 45 -7.95 1.04 5.12
N CYS A 46 -8.82 0.77 6.10
CA CYS A 46 -10.26 0.78 5.86
C CYS A 46 -10.74 2.11 5.31
N GLN A 47 -10.35 3.22 5.95
CA GLN A 47 -10.80 4.56 5.57
C GLN A 47 -10.21 4.99 4.23
N GLY A 48 -8.91 4.75 4.05
CA GLY A 48 -8.21 5.07 2.81
C GLY A 48 -8.73 4.29 1.61
N VAL A 49 -8.90 2.97 1.75
CA VAL A 49 -9.43 2.12 0.68
C VAL A 49 -10.88 2.48 0.35
N GLN A 50 -11.71 2.82 1.35
CA GLN A 50 -13.07 3.30 1.10
C GLN A 50 -13.07 4.60 0.28
N ARG A 51 -12.17 5.53 0.60
CA ARG A 51 -12.02 6.79 -0.15
C ARG A 51 -11.52 6.53 -1.57
N LEU A 52 -10.54 5.65 -1.76
CA LEU A 52 -10.06 5.25 -3.08
C LEU A 52 -11.16 4.58 -3.91
N ALA A 53 -11.89 3.63 -3.33
CA ALA A 53 -12.95 2.90 -4.02
C ALA A 53 -14.08 3.85 -4.50
N ARG A 54 -14.45 4.86 -3.69
CA ARG A 54 -15.43 5.89 -4.09
C ARG A 54 -14.97 6.74 -5.27
N GLN A 55 -13.66 6.94 -5.42
CA GLN A 55 -13.08 7.70 -6.53
C GLN A 55 -12.73 6.83 -7.75
N GLY A 56 -12.94 5.52 -7.65
CA GLY A 56 -12.46 4.53 -8.61
C GLY A 56 -11.00 4.12 -8.34
N LEU A 57 -10.75 2.81 -8.33
CA LEU A 57 -9.39 2.29 -8.31
C LEU A 57 -8.66 2.68 -9.60
N ASP A 58 -7.38 2.98 -9.47
CA ASP A 58 -6.52 3.28 -10.61
C ASP A 58 -6.42 2.09 -11.56
N HIS A 59 -6.32 2.40 -12.85
CA HIS A 59 -6.14 1.43 -13.92
C HIS A 59 -4.84 1.77 -14.65
N GLY A 60 -4.06 0.74 -14.95
CA GLY A 60 -2.84 0.87 -15.73
C GLY A 60 -2.92 0.04 -16.99
N TYR A 61 -2.12 0.43 -17.97
CA TYR A 61 -1.88 -0.37 -19.17
C TYR A 61 -0.84 -1.45 -18.86
N VAL A 62 -1.23 -2.70 -19.04
CA VAL A 62 -0.33 -3.85 -18.91
C VAL A 62 -0.25 -4.54 -20.27
N GLY A 63 0.98 -4.72 -20.76
CA GLY A 63 1.24 -5.40 -22.01
C GLY A 63 1.03 -6.91 -21.87
N HIS A 64 0.17 -7.47 -22.72
CA HIS A 64 -0.06 -8.89 -22.83
C HIS A 64 0.29 -9.39 -24.23
N GLU A 65 1.06 -10.47 -24.30
CA GLU A 65 1.32 -11.16 -25.56
C GLU A 65 0.11 -12.01 -25.93
N VAL A 66 -0.44 -11.78 -27.11
CA VAL A 66 -1.63 -12.47 -27.62
C VAL A 66 -1.37 -12.94 -29.04
N GLU A 67 -1.82 -14.16 -29.35
CA GLU A 67 -1.85 -14.67 -30.72
C GLU A 67 -3.25 -14.48 -31.31
N LEU A 68 -3.38 -13.63 -32.32
CA LEU A 68 -4.67 -13.30 -32.93
C LEU A 68 -4.63 -13.40 -34.45
N ALA A 69 -5.81 -13.49 -35.07
CA ALA A 69 -5.94 -13.36 -36.52
C ALA A 69 -5.74 -11.89 -36.91
N GLY A 70 -4.80 -11.61 -37.82
CA GLY A 70 -4.39 -10.24 -38.15
C GLY A 70 -3.41 -9.63 -37.15
N VAL A 71 -3.26 -8.31 -37.16
CA VAL A 71 -2.29 -7.54 -36.35
C VAL A 71 -3.03 -6.54 -35.46
N ARG A 72 -2.73 -6.53 -34.16
CA ARG A 72 -3.28 -5.56 -33.19
C ARG A 72 -2.19 -5.19 -32.19
N GLY A 73 -1.96 -3.90 -31.97
CA GLY A 73 -0.87 -3.45 -31.09
C GLY A 73 0.50 -3.64 -31.74
N LYS A 74 1.51 -3.99 -30.94
CA LYS A 74 2.89 -4.15 -31.41
C LYS A 74 3.13 -5.58 -31.91
N LEU A 75 3.37 -5.74 -33.21
CA LEU A 75 3.71 -7.03 -33.81
C LEU A 75 5.03 -7.58 -33.27
N LEU A 76 5.01 -8.81 -32.76
CA LEU A 76 6.18 -9.57 -32.34
C LEU A 76 6.62 -10.47 -33.50
N VAL A 77 7.40 -9.91 -34.42
CA VAL A 77 7.83 -10.60 -35.64
C VAL A 77 8.63 -11.86 -35.31
N GLY A 78 9.54 -11.78 -34.31
CA GLY A 78 10.36 -12.91 -33.88
C GLY A 78 9.52 -14.12 -33.45
N ASP A 79 8.54 -13.89 -32.56
CA ASP A 79 7.66 -14.96 -32.08
C ASP A 79 6.69 -15.44 -33.16
N THR A 80 6.20 -14.54 -34.02
CA THR A 80 5.34 -14.88 -35.15
C THR A 80 6.02 -15.86 -36.11
N VAL A 81 7.29 -15.61 -36.44
CA VAL A 81 8.08 -16.49 -37.30
C VAL A 81 8.46 -17.78 -36.56
N LYS A 82 8.95 -17.68 -35.32
CA LYS A 82 9.37 -18.82 -34.50
C LYS A 82 8.25 -19.84 -34.28
N LYS A 83 7.01 -19.36 -34.12
CA LYS A 83 5.81 -20.20 -33.93
C LYS A 83 5.09 -20.55 -35.24
N CYS A 84 5.62 -20.12 -36.40
CA CYS A 84 5.04 -20.36 -37.72
C CYS A 84 3.53 -19.98 -37.81
N LEU A 85 3.18 -18.78 -37.34
CA LEU A 85 1.76 -18.37 -37.22
C LEU A 85 1.15 -17.86 -38.54
N LEU A 86 1.98 -17.40 -39.48
CA LEU A 86 1.52 -16.79 -40.73
C LEU A 86 0.69 -17.72 -41.64
N PRO A 87 1.02 -19.02 -41.82
CA PRO A 87 0.18 -19.94 -42.60
C PRO A 87 -1.22 -20.14 -42.02
N ALA A 88 -1.38 -19.96 -40.71
CA ALA A 88 -2.68 -19.99 -40.03
C ALA A 88 -3.40 -18.64 -40.04
N GLY A 89 -2.86 -17.62 -40.72
CA GLY A 89 -3.40 -16.25 -40.75
C GLY A 89 -3.29 -15.52 -39.41
N ARG A 90 -2.39 -15.95 -38.52
CA ARG A 90 -2.24 -15.43 -37.16
C ARG A 90 -0.90 -14.73 -36.98
N THR A 91 -0.85 -13.82 -36.00
CA THR A 91 0.39 -13.18 -35.56
C THR A 91 0.47 -13.11 -34.04
N ALA A 92 1.69 -13.11 -33.50
CA ALA A 92 1.96 -12.82 -32.11
C ALA A 92 2.10 -11.30 -31.97
N CYS A 93 1.31 -10.69 -31.09
CA CYS A 93 1.34 -9.26 -30.85
C CYS A 93 1.37 -8.97 -29.35
N LEU A 94 2.04 -7.88 -28.97
CA LEU A 94 1.93 -7.28 -27.64
C LEU A 94 0.82 -6.22 -27.68
N VAL A 95 -0.23 -6.43 -26.88
CA VAL A 95 -1.38 -5.54 -26.75
C VAL A 95 -1.44 -5.00 -25.34
N ASP A 96 -1.60 -3.69 -25.21
CA ASP A 96 -1.80 -3.06 -23.91
C ASP A 96 -3.27 -3.14 -23.49
N GLU A 97 -3.54 -3.80 -22.37
CA GLU A 97 -4.87 -3.89 -21.78
C GLU A 97 -4.98 -2.94 -20.58
N LEU A 98 -6.05 -2.15 -20.53
CA LEU A 98 -6.36 -1.31 -19.38
C LEU A 98 -6.95 -2.17 -18.26
N THR A 99 -6.22 -2.33 -17.16
CA THR A 99 -6.60 -3.21 -16.06
C THR A 99 -6.44 -2.54 -14.69
N VAL A 100 -7.30 -2.92 -13.74
CA VAL A 100 -7.14 -2.57 -12.31
C VAL A 100 -6.03 -3.38 -11.64
N ASP A 101 -5.52 -4.42 -12.31
CA ASP A 101 -4.53 -5.33 -11.78
C ASP A 101 -3.10 -4.75 -11.84
N VAL A 102 -2.94 -3.59 -11.22
CA VAL A 102 -1.69 -2.82 -11.17
C VAL A 102 -0.95 -3.05 -9.85
N PRO A 103 0.38 -2.87 -9.81
CA PRO A 103 1.22 -3.16 -8.66
C PRO A 103 0.73 -2.58 -7.32
N HIS A 104 0.34 -1.31 -7.29
CA HIS A 104 -0.09 -0.66 -6.05
C HIS A 104 -1.44 -1.20 -5.55
N ASN A 105 -2.37 -1.58 -6.44
CA ASN A 105 -3.61 -2.25 -6.05
C ASN A 105 -3.34 -3.66 -5.51
N ARG A 106 -2.41 -4.41 -6.10
CA ARG A 106 -1.99 -5.74 -5.61
C ARG A 106 -1.41 -5.65 -4.19
N VAL A 107 -0.57 -4.64 -3.92
CA VAL A 107 -0.02 -4.38 -2.58
C VAL A 107 -1.12 -4.07 -1.56
N LEU A 108 -2.08 -3.19 -1.89
CA LEU A 108 -3.21 -2.90 -0.99
C LEU A 108 -4.03 -4.17 -0.70
N LYS A 109 -4.34 -4.97 -1.73
CA LYS A 109 -5.04 -6.25 -1.56
C LYS A 109 -4.28 -7.17 -0.63
N ALA A 110 -2.98 -7.36 -0.85
CA ALA A 110 -2.12 -8.21 -0.02
C ALA A 110 -2.08 -7.75 1.45
N ALA A 111 -1.95 -6.44 1.69
CA ALA A 111 -1.96 -5.86 3.02
C ALA A 111 -3.29 -6.08 3.75
N MET A 112 -4.42 -5.84 3.09
CA MET A 112 -5.75 -6.10 3.66
C MET A 112 -5.94 -7.59 3.99
N ARG A 113 -5.56 -8.50 3.08
CA ARG A 113 -5.61 -9.95 3.34
C ARG A 113 -4.78 -10.33 4.56
N ARG A 114 -3.57 -9.78 4.66
CA ARG A 114 -2.68 -10.04 5.79
C ARG A 114 -3.29 -9.59 7.12
N LEU A 115 -3.84 -8.39 7.18
CA LEU A 115 -4.55 -7.91 8.37
C LEU A 115 -5.77 -8.79 8.70
N THR A 116 -6.50 -9.29 7.70
CA THR A 116 -7.64 -10.17 7.96
C THR A 116 -7.28 -11.55 8.50
N SER A 117 -6.03 -11.99 8.29
CA SER A 117 -5.50 -13.23 8.88
C SER A 117 -5.02 -13.07 10.32
N LEU A 118 -4.75 -11.85 10.78
CA LEU A 118 -4.31 -11.61 12.15
C LEU A 118 -5.49 -11.72 13.11
N ALA A 119 -5.44 -12.72 14.01
CA ALA A 119 -6.47 -12.94 15.02
C ALA A 119 -6.57 -11.79 16.04
N THR A 120 -5.54 -10.96 16.17
CA THR A 120 -5.48 -9.84 17.11
C THR A 120 -6.18 -8.57 16.63
N VAL A 121 -6.44 -8.43 15.32
CA VAL A 121 -7.15 -7.28 14.74
C VAL A 121 -8.61 -7.29 15.18
N ASP A 122 -9.16 -6.13 15.53
CA ASP A 122 -10.56 -5.98 15.94
C ASP A 122 -11.54 -6.60 14.92
N LEU A 123 -12.62 -7.22 15.44
CA LEU A 123 -13.57 -7.98 14.62
C LEU A 123 -14.32 -7.08 13.63
N ILE A 124 -14.68 -5.86 14.02
CA ILE A 124 -15.39 -4.90 13.17
C ILE A 124 -14.46 -4.44 12.05
N LEU A 125 -13.20 -4.12 12.37
CA LEU A 125 -12.19 -3.76 11.37
C LEU A 125 -11.92 -4.91 10.40
N ARG A 126 -11.80 -6.14 10.92
CA ARG A 126 -11.60 -7.34 10.10
C ARG A 126 -12.76 -7.58 9.13
N ALA A 127 -14.00 -7.42 9.59
CA ALA A 127 -15.18 -7.54 8.76
C ALA A 127 -15.26 -6.45 7.68
N ARG A 128 -14.87 -5.20 8.02
CA ARG A 128 -14.77 -4.10 7.04
C ARG A 128 -13.76 -4.39 5.95
N LEU A 129 -12.54 -4.81 6.33
CA LEU A 129 -11.49 -5.18 5.36
C LEU A 129 -11.95 -6.31 4.43
N ARG A 130 -12.64 -7.34 4.96
CA ARG A 130 -13.18 -8.44 4.14
C ARG A 130 -14.17 -7.96 3.08
N ARG A 131 -15.08 -7.06 3.43
CA ARG A 131 -16.01 -6.47 2.45
C ARG A 131 -15.27 -5.63 1.42
N GLN A 132 -14.27 -4.86 1.84
CA GLN A 132 -13.50 -4.02 0.92
C GLN A 132 -12.62 -4.81 -0.06
N LEU A 133 -12.24 -6.04 0.28
CA LEU A 133 -11.55 -6.94 -0.64
C LEU A 133 -12.38 -7.26 -1.90
N GLU A 134 -13.71 -7.12 -1.85
CA GLU A 134 -14.59 -7.29 -3.02
C GLU A 134 -14.30 -6.26 -4.11
N TYR A 135 -13.89 -5.03 -3.75
CA TYR A 135 -13.45 -4.03 -4.73
C TYR A 135 -12.21 -4.47 -5.52
N PHE A 136 -11.43 -5.41 -4.98
CA PHE A 136 -10.18 -5.93 -5.54
C PHE A 136 -10.36 -7.33 -6.14
N ALA A 137 -11.60 -7.74 -6.46
CA ALA A 137 -11.88 -9.06 -7.01
C ALA A 137 -11.11 -9.36 -8.31
N ARG A 138 -10.89 -8.34 -9.17
CA ARG A 138 -10.13 -8.43 -10.43
C ARG A 138 -8.63 -8.16 -10.27
N VAL A 139 -8.13 -7.98 -9.05
CA VAL A 139 -6.72 -7.73 -8.76
C VAL A 139 -6.07 -9.04 -8.31
N SER A 140 -4.93 -9.38 -8.88
CA SER A 140 -4.19 -10.60 -8.57
C SER A 140 -3.70 -10.62 -7.12
N ASP A 141 -3.67 -11.81 -6.51
CA ASP A 141 -3.08 -11.98 -5.19
C ASP A 141 -1.55 -12.04 -5.29
N VAL A 142 -0.87 -11.34 -4.38
CA VAL A 142 0.59 -11.36 -4.23
C VAL A 142 0.95 -11.53 -2.76
N ALA A 143 2.16 -12.06 -2.49
CA ALA A 143 2.71 -12.04 -1.14
C ALA A 143 2.99 -10.59 -0.72
N LEU A 144 2.72 -10.27 0.55
CA LEU A 144 3.16 -9.00 1.12
C LEU A 144 4.63 -9.12 1.51
N ASP A 145 5.52 -8.80 0.57
CA ASP A 145 6.97 -8.80 0.75
C ASP A 145 7.60 -7.56 0.11
N ALA A 146 8.92 -7.39 0.25
CA ALA A 146 9.63 -6.26 -0.35
C ALA A 146 9.59 -6.27 -1.88
N ALA A 147 9.44 -7.44 -2.52
CA ALA A 147 9.41 -7.56 -3.98
C ALA A 147 8.10 -7.01 -4.56
N ALA A 148 6.98 -7.14 -3.84
CA ALA A 148 5.68 -6.60 -4.24
C ALA A 148 5.69 -5.06 -4.40
N PHE A 149 6.55 -4.36 -3.66
CA PHE A 149 6.68 -2.89 -3.75
C PHE A 149 7.63 -2.42 -4.86
N ARG A 150 8.55 -3.26 -5.35
CA ARG A 150 9.54 -2.89 -6.38
C ARG A 150 8.92 -2.35 -7.69
N PRO A 151 7.85 -2.96 -8.25
CA PRO A 151 7.25 -2.45 -9.48
C PRO A 151 6.35 -1.23 -9.27
N VAL A 152 6.15 -0.76 -8.02
CA VAL A 152 5.31 0.40 -7.74
C VAL A 152 6.06 1.69 -8.05
N GLN A 153 5.61 2.41 -9.07
CA GLN A 153 6.16 3.71 -9.46
C GLN A 153 5.12 4.81 -9.23
N LEU A 154 5.30 5.60 -8.17
CA LEU A 154 4.41 6.71 -7.86
C LEU A 154 4.65 7.89 -8.81
N HIS A 155 3.58 8.31 -9.49
CA HIS A 155 3.53 9.54 -10.28
C HIS A 155 2.33 10.38 -9.85
N ARG A 156 2.22 11.61 -10.36
CA ARG A 156 1.21 12.60 -9.95
C ARG A 156 -0.22 12.05 -9.88
N ASN A 157 -0.62 11.25 -10.87
CA ASN A 157 -2.00 10.71 -10.96
C ASN A 157 -2.32 9.64 -9.89
N ILE A 158 -1.30 8.96 -9.35
CA ILE A 158 -1.46 7.97 -8.28
C ILE A 158 -0.86 8.44 -6.95
N ALA A 159 -0.54 9.73 -6.81
CA ALA A 159 0.01 10.28 -5.58
C ALA A 159 -0.88 10.01 -4.34
N ARG A 160 -2.20 9.93 -4.55
CA ARG A 160 -3.19 9.55 -3.51
C ARG A 160 -3.00 8.14 -2.93
N TYR A 161 -2.28 7.26 -3.62
CA TYR A 161 -1.93 5.94 -3.09
C TYR A 161 -0.72 5.98 -2.16
N GLY A 162 0.13 7.02 -2.24
CA GLY A 162 1.40 7.12 -1.53
C GLY A 162 1.28 6.80 -0.05
N PHE A 163 0.40 7.54 0.64
CA PHE A 163 0.15 7.35 2.07
C PHE A 163 -0.26 5.91 2.43
N LEU A 164 -1.18 5.30 1.67
CA LEU A 164 -1.63 3.95 1.96
C LEU A 164 -0.55 2.91 1.67
N LEU A 165 0.29 3.15 0.68
CA LEU A 165 1.45 2.31 0.42
C LEU A 165 2.50 2.43 1.53
N ASP A 166 2.69 3.60 2.12
CA ASP A 166 3.57 3.77 3.28
C ASP A 166 3.01 3.07 4.51
N VAL A 167 1.69 3.11 4.72
CA VAL A 167 1.00 2.28 5.73
C VAL A 167 1.20 0.79 5.46
N CYS A 168 1.14 0.34 4.20
CA CYS A 168 1.45 -1.06 3.84
C CYS A 168 2.92 -1.42 4.07
N ARG A 169 3.86 -0.50 3.84
CA ARG A 169 5.29 -0.69 4.17
C ARG A 169 5.50 -0.80 5.67
N LEU A 170 4.81 0.03 6.46
CA LEU A 170 4.83 -0.04 7.92
C LEU A 170 4.29 -1.39 8.41
N LEU A 171 3.17 -1.85 7.84
CA LEU A 171 2.63 -3.18 8.11
C LEU A 171 3.66 -4.28 7.83
N LEU A 172 4.30 -4.26 6.66
CA LEU A 172 5.32 -5.24 6.30
C LEU A 172 6.48 -5.27 7.32
N ARG A 173 6.99 -4.09 7.70
CA ARG A 173 8.08 -3.98 8.70
C ARG A 173 7.67 -4.44 10.10
N SER A 174 6.37 -4.35 10.41
CA SER A 174 5.82 -4.73 11.71
C SER A 174 5.46 -6.23 11.77
N LEU A 175 5.51 -6.95 10.65
CA LEU A 175 5.23 -8.39 10.63
C LEU A 175 6.54 -9.16 10.81
N VAL A 176 6.64 -9.90 11.91
CA VAL A 176 7.81 -10.73 12.23
C VAL A 176 7.35 -12.18 12.37
N PRO A 177 8.09 -13.16 11.81
CA PRO A 177 7.79 -14.58 12.04
C PRO A 177 7.93 -14.93 13.52
N ASP A 178 6.94 -15.61 14.09
CA ASP A 178 7.08 -16.21 15.40
C ASP A 178 8.03 -17.43 15.31
N PRO A 179 9.14 -17.47 16.07
CA PRO A 179 10.07 -18.59 16.05
C PRO A 179 9.46 -19.94 16.46
N SER A 180 8.36 -19.92 17.23
CA SER A 180 7.75 -21.11 17.82
C SER A 180 6.65 -21.73 16.94
N THR A 181 5.84 -20.90 16.27
CA THR A 181 4.70 -21.37 15.47
C THR A 181 4.91 -21.19 13.96
N GLY A 182 5.91 -20.39 13.55
CA GLY A 182 6.10 -20.00 12.15
C GLY A 182 5.03 -19.02 11.62
N GLU A 183 4.01 -18.71 12.43
CA GLU A 183 2.99 -17.70 12.08
C GLU A 183 3.59 -16.30 12.20
N GLN A 184 3.35 -15.40 11.25
CA GLN A 184 3.81 -14.02 11.45
C GLN A 184 2.92 -13.27 12.43
N LYS A 185 3.53 -12.73 13.47
CA LYS A 185 2.93 -11.86 14.46
C LYS A 185 3.16 -10.40 14.11
N PHE A 186 2.23 -9.55 14.54
CA PHE A 186 2.40 -8.10 14.43
C PHE A 186 3.14 -7.60 15.68
N HIS A 187 4.32 -7.03 15.47
CA HIS A 187 5.08 -6.32 16.47
C HIS A 187 4.75 -4.85 16.38
N ALA A 188 4.23 -4.28 17.47
CA ALA A 188 3.91 -2.87 17.51
C ALA A 188 5.17 -2.03 17.26
N PHE A 189 5.16 -1.24 16.18
CA PHE A 189 6.23 -0.31 15.85
C PHE A 189 6.42 0.78 16.94
N THR A 190 5.44 0.95 17.83
CA THR A 190 5.50 1.79 19.03
C THR A 190 6.34 1.21 20.16
N ALA A 191 6.68 -0.09 20.13
CA ALA A 191 7.42 -0.76 21.19
C ALA A 191 8.96 -0.67 21.03
N SER A 192 9.44 -0.17 19.90
CA SER A 192 10.89 0.01 19.65
C SER A 192 11.26 1.48 19.81
N ASP A 193 12.10 1.77 20.81
CA ASP A 193 12.59 3.14 21.08
C ASP A 193 13.35 3.71 19.88
N GLN A 194 14.11 2.90 19.15
CA GLN A 194 14.84 3.33 17.96
C GLN A 194 13.89 3.68 16.80
N ALA A 195 12.88 2.83 16.56
CA ALA A 195 11.89 3.08 15.51
C ALA A 195 11.03 4.31 15.83
N MET A 196 10.65 4.46 17.11
CA MET A 196 9.87 5.61 17.58
C MET A 196 10.69 6.90 17.59
N GLY A 197 11.97 6.84 17.96
CA GLY A 197 12.89 7.97 17.87
C GLY A 197 13.06 8.46 16.44
N SER A 198 13.28 7.55 15.50
CA SER A 198 13.40 7.89 14.06
C SER A 198 12.11 8.51 13.52
N LEU A 199 10.94 7.93 13.87
CA LEU A 199 9.64 8.48 13.49
C LEU A 199 9.43 9.89 14.06
N PHE A 200 9.81 10.10 15.33
CA PHE A 200 9.66 11.39 15.99
C PHE A 200 10.59 12.44 15.37
N GLU A 201 11.81 12.08 14.99
CA GLU A 201 12.73 12.96 14.27
C GLU A 201 12.19 13.33 12.88
N ASP A 202 11.63 12.36 12.14
CA ASP A 202 10.94 12.61 10.85
C ASP A 202 9.74 13.54 11.03
N PHE A 203 8.95 13.31 12.09
CA PHE A 203 7.86 14.20 12.46
C PHE A 203 8.35 15.63 12.72
N LEU A 204 9.35 15.82 13.58
CA LEU A 204 9.84 17.16 13.96
C LEU A 204 10.35 17.92 12.73
N PHE A 205 11.11 17.24 11.86
CA PHE A 205 11.62 17.86 10.64
C PHE A 205 10.48 18.36 9.74
N HIS A 206 9.50 17.51 9.43
CA HIS A 206 8.37 17.89 8.56
C HIS A 206 7.42 18.88 9.23
N PHE A 207 7.25 18.79 10.55
CA PHE A 207 6.48 19.74 11.35
C PHE A 207 7.09 21.14 11.25
N PHE A 208 8.37 21.30 11.61
CA PHE A 208 9.02 22.61 11.55
C PHE A 208 9.13 23.14 10.13
N ARG A 209 9.43 22.29 9.15
CA ARG A 209 9.50 22.72 7.74
C ARG A 209 8.16 23.27 7.22
N ARG A 210 7.03 22.83 7.76
CA ARG A 210 5.69 23.26 7.31
C ARG A 210 5.07 24.37 8.16
N GLU A 211 5.21 24.30 9.47
CA GLU A 211 4.47 25.15 10.42
C GLU A 211 5.29 26.38 10.85
N GLN A 212 6.60 26.42 10.56
CA GLN A 212 7.46 27.56 10.86
C GLN A 212 7.86 28.29 9.58
N ASP A 213 7.44 29.56 9.46
CA ASP A 213 7.69 30.39 8.28
C ASP A 213 8.97 31.25 8.38
N VAL A 214 9.60 31.29 9.56
CA VAL A 214 10.68 32.24 9.88
C VAL A 214 12.09 31.64 9.72
N LEU A 215 12.23 30.33 9.84
CA LEU A 215 13.53 29.64 9.89
C LEU A 215 13.66 28.68 8.71
N GLU A 216 14.84 28.65 8.08
CA GLU A 216 15.16 27.62 7.09
C GLU A 216 15.52 26.31 7.80
N VAL A 217 14.70 25.28 7.59
CA VAL A 217 14.85 23.97 8.25
C VAL A 217 15.55 23.00 7.31
N SER A 218 16.74 22.54 7.68
CA SER A 218 17.51 21.55 6.93
C SER A 218 17.98 20.39 7.83
N ARG A 219 18.25 19.23 7.22
CA ARG A 219 18.85 18.07 7.89
C ARG A 219 20.33 17.97 7.57
N THR A 220 21.18 18.06 8.59
CA THR A 220 22.59 17.71 8.46
C THR A 220 22.72 16.20 8.59
N LYS A 221 23.06 15.49 7.51
CA LYS A 221 23.43 14.07 7.62
C LYS A 221 24.76 13.99 8.36
N ILE A 222 24.73 13.66 9.65
CA ILE A 222 25.93 13.24 10.37
C ILE A 222 26.16 11.79 9.94
N GLY A 223 27.21 11.60 9.12
CA GLY A 223 27.54 10.32 8.50
C GLY A 223 28.02 9.26 9.48
#